data_AF-G2FZD3-F1
#
_entry.id   AF-G2FZD3-F1
#
_cell.length_a   1.000
_cell.length_b   1.000
_cell.length_c   1.000
_cell.angle_alpha   90.00
_cell.angle_beta   90.00
_cell.angle_gamma   90.00
#
_symmetry.space_group_name_H-M   'P 1'
#
loop_
_entity.id
_entity.type
_entity.pdbx_description
1 polymer ?
#
loop_
_entity_poly.entity_id
_entity_poly.type
_entity_poly.pdbx_seq_one_letter_code
_entity_poly.pdbx_strand_id
1 'polypeptide(L)' 'MKVIAVNGSPRKNWNTATLLQKALEGAKSVGAQAFKLDRRRSYDS' A
#
# COMPACT_ATOMS: atom_id res chain seq x y z
N MET A 1 5.21 8.54 13.76
CA MET A 1 5.76 7.25 13.26
C MET A 1 5.80 7.26 11.74
N LYS A 2 6.80 6.62 11.12
CA LYS A 2 6.87 6.43 9.66
C LYS A 2 6.48 4.98 9.33
N VAL A 3 5.55 4.80 8.39
CA VAL A 3 5.04 3.50 7.94
C VAL A 3 5.25 3.38 6.43
N ILE A 4 5.77 2.24 5.99
CA ILE A 4 5.97 1.93 4.57
C ILE A 4 5.28 0.61 4.27
N ALA A 5 4.30 0.65 3.37
CA ALA A 5 3.64 -0.54 2.85
C ALA A 5 4.27 -0.95 1.52
N VAL A 6 4.71 -2.21 1.42
CA VAL A 6 5.28 -2.77 0.20
C VAL A 6 4.29 -3.76 -0.40
N ASN A 7 3.79 -3.46 -1.60
CA ASN A 7 2.93 -4.38 -2.33
C ASN A 7 3.77 -5.38 -3.13
N GLY A 8 3.86 -6.61 -2.63
CA GLY A 8 4.53 -7.71 -3.32
C GLY A 8 3.75 -8.32 -4.49
N SER A 9 2.44 -8.04 -4.57
CA SER A 9 1.58 -8.57 -5.63
C SER A 9 2.02 -8.06 -7.01
N PRO A 10 1.93 -8.87 -8.07
CA PRO A 10 2.08 -8.36 -9.43
C PRO A 10 0.94 -7.42 -9.84
N ARG A 11 -0.16 -7.37 -9.07
CA ARG A 11 -1.33 -6.51 -9.30
C ARG A 11 -1.29 -5.28 -8.38
N LYS A 12 -1.60 -4.11 -8.91
CA LYS A 12 -1.54 -2.82 -8.21
C LYS A 12 -2.87 -2.37 -7.63
N ASN A 13 -4.00 -2.91 -8.12
CA ASN A 13 -5.34 -2.47 -7.74
C ASN A 13 -6.25 -3.57 -7.15
N TRP A 14 -5.69 -4.74 -6.83
CA TRP A 14 -6.44 -5.88 -6.27
C TRP A 14 -6.30 -6.00 -4.74
N ASN A 15 -6.84 -7.08 -4.17
CA ASN A 15 -6.96 -7.35 -2.73
C ASN A 15 -5.75 -6.92 -1.88
N THR A 16 -4.52 -7.31 -2.24
CA THR A 16 -3.32 -6.92 -1.47
C THR A 16 -3.11 -5.41 -1.47
N ALA A 17 -3.29 -4.75 -2.61
CA ALA A 17 -3.17 -3.30 -2.70
C ALA A 17 -4.28 -2.59 -1.93
N THR A 18 -5.52 -3.09 -1.99
CA THR A 18 -6.65 -2.56 -1.22
C THR A 18 -6.42 -2.71 0.28
N LEU A 19 -5.93 -3.87 0.74
CA LEU A 19 -5.60 -4.10 2.14
C LEU A 19 -4.51 -3.13 2.63
N LEU A 20 -3.41 -3.02 1.88
CA LEU A 20 -2.32 -2.12 2.23
C LEU A 20 -2.77 -0.65 2.22
N GLN A 21 -3.64 -0.26 1.29
CA GLN A 21 -4.23 1.07 1.25
C GLN A 21 -5.06 1.35 2.51
N LYS A 22 -5.91 0.41 2.94
CA LYS A 22 -6.69 0.54 4.18
C LYS A 22 -5.83 0.61 5.43
N ALA A 23 -4.75 -0.18 5.49
CA ALA A 23 -3.79 -0.10 6.59
C ALA A 23 -3.10 1.28 6.65
N LEU A 24 -2.70 1.83 5.49
CA LEU A 24 -2.10 3.18 5.42
C LEU A 24 -3.11 4.27 5.81
N GLU A 25 -4.39 4.15 5.43
CA GLU A 25 -5.45 5.06 5.87
C GLU A 25 -5.61 5.07 7.39
N GLY A 26 -5.62 3.89 8.03
CA GLY A 26 -5.64 3.77 9.49
C GLY A 26 -4.37 4.33 10.16
N ALA A 27 -3.19 4.16 9.54
CA ALA A 27 -1.96 4.75 10.06
C ALA A 27 -1.99 6.29 9.98
N LYS A 28 -2.51 6.85 8.88
CA LYS A 28 -2.64 8.31 8.71
C LYS A 28 -3.64 8.91 9.69
N SER A 29 -4.73 8.22 10.02
CA SER A 29 -5.75 8.74 10.94
C SER A 29 -5.22 8.97 12.36
N VAL A 30 -4.13 8.29 12.75
CA VAL A 30 -3.43 8.48 14.03
C VAL A 30 -2.16 9.34 13.91
N GLY A 31 -1.99 10.06 12.80
CA GLY A 31 -0.89 11.00 12.59
C GLY A 31 0.43 10.38 12.11
N ALA A 32 0.43 9.15 11.58
CA ALA A 32 1.63 8.56 11.00
C ALA A 32 1.90 9.11 9.58
N GLN A 33 3.17 9.28 9.24
CA GLN A 33 3.59 9.48 7.85
C GLN A 33 3.58 8.12 7.14
N ALA A 34 2.79 7.99 6.07
CA ALA A 34 2.53 6.70 5.43
C ALA A 34 2.85 6.74 3.93
N PHE A 35 3.65 5.78 3.47
CA PHE A 35 4.14 5.67 2.09
C PHE A 35 3.82 4.29 1.51
N LYS A 36 3.49 4.23 0.22
CA LYS A 36 3.26 2.99 -0.52
C LYS A 36 4.38 2.79 -1.53
N LEU A 37 4.86 1.55 -1.65
CA LEU A 37 5.82 1.13 -2.66
C LEU A 37 5.30 -0.08 -3.42
N ASP A 38 5.26 0.03 -4.74
CA ASP A 38 4.85 -1.04 -5.65
C ASP A 38 6.05 -1.48 -6.51
N ARG A 39 6.07 -2.73 -6.95
CA ARG A 39 7.07 -3.20 -7.93
C ARG A 39 6.87 -2.49 -9.28
N ARG A 40 7.97 -2.18 -9.97
CA ARG A 40 7.93 -1.55 -11.32
C ARG A 40 7.18 -2.40 -12.35
N ARG A 41 7.46 -3.70 -12.37
CA ARG A 41 6.75 -4.67 -13.22
C ARG A 41 5.53 -5.16 -12.47
N SER A 42 4.42 -4.54 -12.77
CA SER A 42 3.09 -4.87 -12.27
C SER A 42 2.13 -4.68 -13.44
N TYR A 43 1.17 -5.56 -13.58
CA TYR A 43 0.12 -5.43 -14.58
C TYR A 43 -1.20 -5.43 -13.83
N ASP A 44 -2.06 -4.48 -14.16
CA ASP A 44 -3.47 -4.59 -13.84
C ASP A 44 -4.16 -5.06 -15.11
N SER A 45 -4.87 -6.19 -14.98
CA SER A 45 -5.75 -6.75 -16.00
C SER A 45 -7.02 -5.92 -16.14
#